data_AF-A0A920BLE7-F1
#
_entry.id   AF-A0A920BLE7-F1
#
_cell.length_a   1.000
_cell.length_b   1.000
_cell.length_c   1.000
_cell.angle_alpha   90.00
_cell.angle_beta   90.00
_cell.angle_gamma   90.00
#
_symmetry.space_group_name_H-M   'P 1'
#
loop_
_entity.id
_entity.type
_entity.pdbx_description
1 polymer ?
#
loop_
_entity_poly.entity_id
_entity_poly.type
_entity_poly.pdbx_seq_one_letter_code
_entity_poly.pdbx_strand_id
1 'polypeptide(L)' 'MPRKRTPARRYLQPDPIYKSVLVTQLVNKILQRGKRSVAEKIVYEALSSIQEKTGSDQLIL' A
#
# COMPACT_ATOMS: atom_id res chain seq x y z
N MET A 1 9.77 -21.97 -3.28
CA MET A 1 8.60 -22.81 -2.98
C MET A 1 9.04 -23.89 -2.01
N PRO A 2 8.43 -24.02 -0.82
CA PRO A 2 8.87 -25.03 0.13
C PRO A 2 7.99 -26.27 0.11
N ARG A 3 8.63 -27.45 0.16
CA ARG A 3 7.95 -28.74 0.37
C ARG A 3 7.91 -29.20 1.84
N LYS A 4 8.59 -28.51 2.77
CA LYS A 4 8.71 -28.96 4.19
C LYS A 4 8.78 -27.85 5.25
N ARG A 5 9.27 -26.64 4.92
CA ARG A 5 9.44 -25.53 5.88
C ARG A 5 8.58 -24.33 5.52
N THR A 6 8.02 -23.66 6.52
CA THR A 6 7.32 -22.39 6.32
C THR A 6 8.32 -21.34 5.79
N PRO A 7 8.02 -20.66 4.66
CA PRO A 7 8.89 -19.61 4.16
C PRO A 7 8.86 -18.42 5.13
N ALA A 8 10.01 -17.76 5.30
CA ALA A 8 10.08 -16.54 6.11
C ALA A 8 9.13 -15.47 5.53
N ARG A 9 8.43 -14.76 6.42
CA ARG A 9 7.64 -13.59 6.02
C ARG A 9 8.59 -12.51 5.53
N ARG A 10 8.27 -11.89 4.38
CA ARG A 10 9.04 -10.78 3.86
C ARG A 10 8.63 -9.51 4.60
N TYR A 11 9.61 -8.81 5.16
CA TYR A 11 9.38 -7.50 5.76
C TYR A 11 9.18 -6.46 4.65
N LEU A 12 8.17 -5.61 4.83
CA LEU A 12 7.87 -4.51 3.92
C LEU A 12 8.33 -3.20 4.56
N GLN A 13 8.90 -2.32 3.74
CA GLN A 13 9.22 -0.97 4.17
C GLN A 13 7.93 -0.13 4.25
N PRO A 14 7.81 0.75 5.26
CA PRO A 14 6.68 1.66 5.34
C PRO A 14 6.67 2.63 4.16
N ASP A 15 5.49 3.10 3.81
CA ASP A 15 5.29 4.06 2.73
C ASP A 15 6.03 5.39 3.04
N PRO A 16 6.72 6.04 2.08
CA PRO A 16 7.46 7.26 2.37
C PRO A 16 6.58 8.47 2.68
N ILE A 17 5.34 8.51 2.18
CA ILE A 17 4.43 9.65 2.36
C ILE A 17 3.61 9.44 3.64
N TYR A 18 2.93 8.30 3.72
CA TYR A 18 2.01 7.98 4.79
C TYR A 18 2.66 7.25 5.98
N LYS A 19 3.95 6.87 5.88
CA LYS A 19 4.71 6.12 6.90
C LYS A 19 4.02 4.83 7.37
N SER A 20 3.10 4.30 6.57
CA SER A 20 2.28 3.15 6.89
C SER A 20 2.69 1.94 6.07
N VAL A 21 2.85 0.80 6.74
CA VAL A 21 3.09 -0.49 6.08
C VAL A 21 1.85 -0.96 5.30
N LEU A 22 0.65 -0.55 5.74
CA LEU A 22 -0.61 -0.93 5.09
C LEU A 22 -0.76 -0.28 3.71
N VAL A 23 -0.33 0.98 3.58
CA VAL A 23 -0.34 1.68 2.28
C VAL A 23 0.62 0.98 1.29
N THR A 24 1.83 0.64 1.73
CA THR A 24 2.77 -0.15 0.89
C THR A 24 2.18 -1.51 0.49
N GLN A 25 1.46 -2.18 1.40
CA GLN A 25 0.78 -3.45 1.09
C GLN A 25 -0.33 -3.25 0.05
N LEU A 26 -1.11 -2.18 0.15
CA LEU A 26 -2.18 -1.85 -0.79
C LEU A 26 -1.63 -1.58 -2.19
N VAL A 27 -0.58 -0.75 -2.30
CA VAL A 27 0.12 -0.49 -3.56
C VAL A 27 0.62 -1.79 -4.20
N ASN A 28 1.27 -2.65 -3.42
CA ASN A 28 1.77 -3.94 -3.92
C ASN A 28 0.68 -4.90 -4.38
N LYS A 29 -0.54 -4.81 -3.83
CA LYS A 29 -1.69 -5.63 -4.23
C LYS A 29 -2.36 -5.11 -5.51
N ILE A 30 -2.42 -3.80 -5.71
CA ILE A 30 -2.97 -3.16 -6.92
C ILE A 30 -1.99 -3.22 -8.09
N LEU A 31 -0.70 -3.40 -7.80
CA LEU A 31 0.37 -3.47 -8.78
C LEU A 31 0.11 -4.53 -9.86
N GLN A 32 -0.19 -4.07 -11.07
CA GLN A 32 -0.37 -4.92 -12.24
C GLN A 32 0.76 -4.70 -13.24
N ARG A 33 1.26 -5.81 -13.82
CA ARG A 33 2.32 -5.78 -14.86
C ARG A 33 3.60 -5.04 -14.44
N GLY A 34 3.90 -4.97 -13.14
CA GLY A 34 5.08 -4.27 -12.60
C GLY A 34 5.02 -2.75 -12.66
N LYS A 35 3.86 -2.15 -12.99
CA LYS A 35 3.70 -0.70 -13.13
C LYS A 35 3.55 0.01 -11.78
N ARG A 36 4.66 0.15 -11.05
CA ARG A 36 4.64 0.66 -9.67
C ARG A 36 4.20 2.13 -9.56
N SER A 37 4.76 2.99 -10.41
CA SER A 37 4.36 4.41 -10.43
C SER A 37 2.86 4.61 -10.70
N VAL A 38 2.26 3.77 -11.56
CA VAL A 38 0.82 3.83 -11.84
C VAL A 38 0.00 3.37 -10.63
N ALA A 39 0.41 2.28 -9.98
CA ALA A 39 -0.27 1.79 -8.79
C ALA A 39 -0.20 2.78 -7.61
N GLU A 40 0.97 3.40 -7.39
CA GLU A 40 1.16 4.45 -6.39
C GLU A 40 0.26 5.65 -6.67
N LYS A 41 0.21 6.12 -7.93
CA LYS A 41 -0.66 7.23 -8.34
C LYS A 41 -2.13 6.94 -8.04
N ILE A 42 -2.63 5.76 -8.43
CA ILE A 42 -4.03 5.38 -8.18
C ILE A 42 -4.34 5.37 -6.68
N VAL A 43 -3.45 4.81 -5.86
CA VAL A 43 -3.67 4.72 -4.40
C VAL A 43 -3.68 6.11 -3.77
N TYR A 44 -2.72 6.97 -4.09
CA TYR A 44 -2.65 8.30 -3.52
C TYR A 44 -3.80 9.21 -3.98
N GLU A 45 -4.23 9.12 -5.24
CA GLU A 45 -5.42 9.84 -5.73
C GLU A 45 -6.70 9.36 -5.03
N ALA A 46 -6.83 8.05 -4.80
CA ALA A 46 -7.96 7.50 -4.06
C ALA A 46 -7.96 7.96 -2.60
N LEU A 47 -6.79 7.99 -1.96
CA LEU A 47 -6.64 8.55 -0.62
C LEU A 47 -7.04 10.03 -0.63
N SER A 48 -6.45 10.89 -1.47
CA SER A 48 -6.85 12.31 -1.59
C SER A 48 -8.37 12.49 -1.74
N SER A 49 -8.99 11.68 -2.60
CA SER A 49 -10.45 11.73 -2.83
C SER A 49 -11.28 11.36 -1.59
N ILE A 50 -10.79 10.43 -0.76
CA ILE A 50 -11.45 10.07 0.51
C ILE A 50 -11.28 11.19 1.53
N GLN A 51 -10.16 11.92 1.52
CA GLN A 51 -9.88 13.02 2.42
C GLN A 51 -10.89 14.14 2.23
N GLU A 52 -11.10 14.52 0.97
CA GLU A 52 -12.07 15.54 0.57
C GLU A 52 -13.49 15.18 1.00
N LYS A 53 -13.85 13.90 0.95
CA LYS A 53 -15.20 13.42 1.30
C LYS A 53 -15.45 13.25 2.78
N THR A 54 -14.44 12.79 3.53
CA THR A 54 -14.60 12.41 4.95
C THR A 54 -14.21 13.53 5.90
N GLY A 55 -13.47 14.55 5.41
CA GLY A 55 -13.04 15.71 6.20
C GLY A 55 -12.17 15.37 7.42
N SER A 56 -11.73 14.12 7.55
CA SER A 56 -11.02 13.57 8.70
C SER A 56 -9.73 12.90 8.26
N ASP A 57 -8.73 12.99 9.14
CA ASP A 57 -7.33 12.72 8.83
C ASP A 57 -7.09 11.23 8.53
N GLN A 58 -6.40 10.96 7.43
CA GLN A 58 -6.45 9.67 6.70
C GLN A 58 -5.65 8.52 7.31
N LEU A 59 -5.28 8.59 8.58
CA LEU A 59 -4.36 7.64 9.20
C LEU A 59 -4.82 7.07 10.54
N ILE A 60 -6.09 7.27 10.94
CA ILE A 60 -6.65 6.78 12.22
C ILE A 60 -7.68 5.65 12.02
N LEU A 61 -7.43 4.72 11.09
CA LEU A 61 -8.04 3.38 11.11
C LEU A 61 -6.94 2.33 10.99
#